data_AF-A0AA92M075-F1
#
_entry.id   AF-A0AA92M075-F1
#
_cell.length_a   1.000
_cell.length_b   1.000
_cell.length_c   1.000
_cell.angle_alpha   90.00
_cell.angle_beta   90.00
_cell.angle_gamma   90.00
#
_symmetry.space_group_name_H-M   'P 1'
#
loop_
_entity.id
_entity.type
_entity.pdbx_description
1 polymer ?
#
loop_
_entity_poly.entity_id
_entity_poly.type
_entity_poly.pdbx_seq_one_letter_code
_entity_poly.pdbx_strand_id
1 'polypeptide(L)'
;MTAWRTAAHFLAHPPPQEWRDDLARRIGRRPRRVGLWTELAMYGARCCLDAAGETALPADARLRVASLRGAREATQAGLSQLDTGMPMPFTFMQSQPALMLAEVGRCLEWQGDASFMLCRDPQRLLALSKLGASSGGLLLGTVEEAHGGESPRTEWWRLMPA
;
A
#
# COMPACT_ATOMS: atom_id res chain seq x y z
N MET A 1 25.47 9.82 -7.08
CA MET A 1 24.20 9.35 -6.46
C MET A 1 23.17 10.44 -6.68
N THR A 2 22.03 10.13 -7.29
CA THR A 2 20.93 11.09 -7.43
C THR A 2 20.48 11.49 -6.02
N ALA A 3 20.51 12.78 -5.70
CA ALA A 3 19.95 13.29 -4.46
C ALA A 3 18.42 13.12 -4.51
N TRP A 4 17.80 12.84 -3.37
CA TRP A 4 16.36 12.60 -3.27
C TRP A 4 15.76 13.59 -2.28
N ARG A 5 14.60 14.15 -2.60
CA ARG A 5 13.79 14.95 -1.69
C ARG A 5 12.46 14.27 -1.39
N THR A 6 11.96 14.45 -0.17
CA THR A 6 10.61 14.03 0.20
C THR A 6 9.63 15.13 -0.21
N ALA A 7 8.80 14.87 -1.21
CA ALA A 7 7.73 15.77 -1.62
C ALA A 7 6.54 15.70 -0.64
N ALA A 8 6.25 14.50 -0.13
CA ALA A 8 5.26 14.31 0.93
C ALA A 8 5.58 13.08 1.79
N HIS A 9 5.10 13.10 3.03
CA HIS A 9 5.06 11.97 3.95
C HIS A 9 3.68 11.92 4.60
N PHE A 10 3.12 10.73 4.71
CA PHE A 10 1.85 10.49 5.37
C PHE A 10 1.97 9.29 6.30
N LEU A 11 1.45 9.42 7.52
CA LEU A 11 1.42 8.36 8.51
C LEU A 11 0.05 8.31 9.18
N ALA A 12 -0.54 7.11 9.22
CA ALA A 12 -1.73 6.81 10.00
C ALA A 12 -1.47 5.56 10.87
N HIS A 13 -1.39 5.77 12.18
CA HIS A 13 -1.14 4.73 13.18
C HIS A 13 -1.69 5.09 14.58
N PRO A 14 -2.84 4.51 15.00
CA PRO A 14 -3.81 3.86 14.13
C PRO A 14 -4.41 4.86 13.11
N PRO A 15 -4.99 4.39 11.99
CA PRO A 15 -5.87 5.21 11.19
C PRO A 15 -7.05 5.77 12.01
N PRO A 16 -7.52 7.01 11.72
CA PRO A 16 -8.69 7.59 12.37
C PRO A 16 -9.94 6.72 12.18
N GLN A 17 -10.89 6.71 13.11
CA GLN A 17 -12.07 5.84 13.06
C GLN A 17 -12.82 5.85 11.71
N GLU A 18 -12.97 7.03 11.11
CA GLU A 18 -13.70 7.27 9.86
C GLU A 18 -12.84 7.09 8.58
N TRP A 19 -11.65 6.51 8.69
CA TRP A 19 -10.70 6.45 7.56
C TRP A 19 -11.26 5.74 6.31
N ARG A 20 -12.17 4.77 6.47
CA ARG A 20 -12.81 4.08 5.34
C ARG A 20 -13.79 4.96 4.59
N ASP A 21 -14.52 5.82 5.31
CA ASP A 21 -15.43 6.77 4.70
C ASP A 21 -14.66 7.93 4.07
N ASP A 22 -13.56 8.33 4.70
CA ASP A 22 -12.60 9.26 4.08
C ASP A 22 -12.03 8.70 2.77
N LEU A 23 -11.56 7.43 2.78
CA LEU A 23 -11.11 6.75 1.57
C LEU A 23 -12.19 6.72 0.49
N ALA A 24 -13.42 6.33 0.86
CA ALA A 24 -14.52 6.22 -0.09
C ALA A 24 -14.86 7.56 -0.77
N ARG A 25 -14.81 8.67 -0.01
CA ARG A 25 -14.96 10.02 -0.56
C ARG A 25 -13.82 10.37 -1.52
N ARG A 26 -12.57 10.11 -1.13
CA ARG A 26 -11.38 10.42 -1.96
C ARG A 26 -11.37 9.70 -3.30
N ILE A 27 -11.87 8.46 -3.34
CA ILE A 27 -11.85 7.63 -4.56
C ILE A 27 -13.20 7.57 -5.28
N GLY A 28 -14.22 8.31 -4.79
CA GLY A 28 -15.56 8.36 -5.36
C GLY A 28 -16.37 7.05 -5.29
N ARG A 29 -15.90 6.04 -4.55
CA ARG A 29 -16.56 4.74 -4.40
C ARG A 29 -16.10 4.03 -3.14
N ARG A 30 -16.90 3.10 -2.60
CA ARG A 30 -16.45 2.22 -1.52
C ARG A 30 -15.67 1.01 -2.10
N PRO A 31 -14.44 0.70 -1.63
CA PRO A 31 -13.76 -0.53 -2.00
C PRO A 31 -14.62 -1.76 -1.68
N ARG A 32 -14.60 -2.79 -2.53
CA ARG A 32 -15.40 -4.01 -2.34
C ARG A 32 -14.54 -5.23 -2.52
N ARG A 33 -14.60 -6.16 -1.54
CA ARG A 33 -13.95 -7.48 -1.58
C ARG A 33 -12.41 -7.45 -1.66
N VAL A 34 -11.76 -6.33 -1.33
CA VAL A 34 -10.30 -6.17 -1.42
C VAL A 34 -9.53 -6.48 -0.12
N GLY A 35 -10.23 -6.54 1.02
CA GLY A 35 -9.64 -6.84 2.33
C GLY A 35 -9.02 -5.62 3.04
N LEU A 36 -8.86 -5.72 4.36
CA LEU A 36 -8.36 -4.63 5.22
C LEU A 36 -6.99 -4.12 4.78
N TRP A 37 -6.03 -5.02 4.56
CA TRP A 37 -4.68 -4.65 4.16
C TRP A 37 -4.63 -3.81 2.87
N THR A 38 -5.43 -4.20 1.87
CA THR A 38 -5.54 -3.43 0.62
C THR A 38 -6.19 -2.07 0.85
N GLU A 39 -7.25 -1.99 1.66
CA GLU A 39 -7.88 -0.71 2.01
C GLU A 39 -6.90 0.24 2.73
N LEU A 40 -6.08 -0.27 3.67
CA LEU A 40 -5.03 0.51 4.34
C LEU A 40 -3.99 1.03 3.35
N ALA A 41 -3.59 0.21 2.38
CA ALA A 41 -2.65 0.60 1.34
C ALA A 41 -3.24 1.70 0.45
N MET A 42 -4.48 1.53 -0.01
CA MET A 42 -5.21 2.54 -0.80
C MET A 42 -5.33 3.87 -0.05
N TYR A 43 -5.72 3.81 1.23
CA TYR A 43 -5.88 5.00 2.08
C TYR A 43 -4.57 5.78 2.24
N GLY A 44 -3.51 5.12 2.68
CA GLY A 44 -2.24 5.80 2.90
C GLY A 44 -1.62 6.35 1.61
N ALA A 45 -1.69 5.59 0.51
CA ALA A 45 -1.17 6.01 -0.78
C ALA A 45 -1.89 7.26 -1.31
N ARG A 46 -3.24 7.25 -1.29
CA ARG A 46 -4.07 8.38 -1.74
C ARG A 46 -3.82 9.62 -0.89
N CYS A 47 -3.79 9.47 0.43
CA CYS A 47 -3.49 10.58 1.35
C CYS A 47 -2.08 11.15 1.15
N CYS A 48 -1.09 10.30 0.82
CA CYS A 48 0.26 10.76 0.52
C CYS A 48 0.32 11.58 -0.77
N LEU A 49 -0.40 11.17 -1.82
CA LEU A 49 -0.51 11.96 -3.05
C LEU A 49 -1.26 13.28 -2.82
N ASP A 50 -2.33 13.25 -2.03
CA ASP A 50 -3.06 14.47 -1.66
C ASP A 50 -2.15 15.46 -0.91
N ALA A 51 -1.33 14.95 0.01
CA ALA A 51 -0.33 15.75 0.72
C ALA A 51 0.80 16.27 -0.20
N ALA A 52 1.09 15.58 -1.31
CA ALA A 52 2.01 16.04 -2.35
C ALA A 52 1.37 17.05 -3.33
N GLY A 53 0.05 17.28 -3.24
CA GLY A 53 -0.70 18.09 -4.21
C GLY A 53 -0.87 17.41 -5.57
N GLU A 54 -0.68 16.09 -5.65
CA GLU A 54 -0.77 15.30 -6.89
C GLU A 54 -2.15 14.62 -6.98
N THR A 55 -2.92 14.88 -8.03
CA THR A 55 -4.22 14.21 -8.23
C THR A 55 -4.06 12.77 -8.73
N ALA A 56 -2.98 12.46 -9.44
CA ALA A 56 -2.62 11.12 -9.91
C ALA A 56 -1.11 10.94 -9.82
N LEU A 57 -0.65 9.68 -9.68
CA LEU A 57 0.77 9.37 -9.70
C LEU A 57 1.29 9.48 -11.16
N PRO A 58 2.47 10.08 -11.42
CA PRO A 58 3.02 10.15 -12.77
C PRO A 58 3.27 8.76 -13.37
N ALA A 59 3.03 8.60 -14.68
CA ALA A 59 3.15 7.30 -15.37
C ALA A 59 4.55 6.67 -15.28
N ASP A 60 5.59 7.50 -15.22
CA ASP A 60 6.98 7.03 -15.08
C ASP A 60 7.42 6.85 -13.61
N ALA A 61 6.62 7.29 -12.64
CA ALA A 61 6.88 7.04 -11.23
C ALA A 61 6.74 5.55 -10.89
N ARG A 62 7.50 5.08 -9.90
CA ARG A 62 7.42 3.70 -9.39
C ARG A 62 6.58 3.61 -8.13
N LEU A 63 5.86 2.50 -7.98
CA LEU A 63 5.16 2.14 -6.74
C LEU A 63 5.89 1.02 -6.03
N ARG A 64 6.25 1.21 -4.76
CA ARG A 64 6.90 0.18 -3.94
C ARG A 64 6.14 0.07 -2.63
N VAL A 65 5.66 -1.11 -2.31
CA VAL A 65 4.95 -1.37 -1.06
C VAL A 65 5.70 -2.43 -0.29
N ALA A 66 5.86 -2.25 1.01
CA ALA A 66 6.44 -3.25 1.87
C ALA A 66 5.54 -3.56 3.04
N SER A 67 5.75 -4.74 3.60
CA SER A 67 5.17 -5.13 4.87
C SER A 67 6.12 -6.10 5.58
N LEU A 68 6.02 -6.16 6.90
CA LEU A 68 6.66 -7.16 7.73
C LEU A 68 5.96 -8.52 7.61
N ARG A 69 4.64 -8.51 7.40
CA ARG A 69 3.76 -9.69 7.54
C ARG A 69 2.89 -9.97 6.31
N GLY A 70 2.72 -9.01 5.41
CA GLY A 70 1.81 -9.10 4.28
C GLY A 70 0.33 -9.12 4.71
N ALA A 71 -0.52 -9.67 3.85
CA ALA A 71 -1.95 -9.86 4.10
C ALA A 71 -2.19 -11.04 5.08
N ARG A 72 -1.77 -10.86 6.33
CA ARG A 72 -1.75 -11.91 7.35
C ARG A 72 -3.15 -12.39 7.70
N GLU A 73 -4.11 -11.49 7.91
CA GLU A 73 -5.49 -11.85 8.27
C GLU A 73 -6.12 -12.74 7.19
N ALA A 74 -6.02 -12.33 5.92
CA ALA A 74 -6.52 -13.11 4.79
C ALA A 74 -5.80 -14.46 4.64
N THR A 75 -4.47 -14.48 4.86
CA THR A 75 -3.68 -15.72 4.83
C THR A 75 -4.12 -16.69 5.93
N GLN A 76 -4.28 -16.21 7.16
CA GLN A 76 -4.73 -17.04 8.28
C GLN A 76 -6.15 -17.56 8.06
N ALA A 77 -7.07 -16.71 7.62
CA ALA A 77 -8.44 -17.11 7.30
C ALA A 77 -8.46 -18.17 6.17
N GLY A 78 -7.60 -18.03 5.16
CA GLY A 78 -7.46 -19.00 4.08
C GLY A 78 -6.98 -20.36 4.56
N LEU A 79 -6.01 -20.39 5.49
CA LEU A 79 -5.54 -21.64 6.10
C LEU A 79 -6.64 -22.33 6.91
N SER A 80 -7.39 -21.59 7.74
CA SER A 80 -8.52 -22.17 8.48
C SER A 80 -9.66 -22.68 7.57
N GLN A 81 -9.88 -22.04 6.43
CA GLN A 81 -10.81 -22.51 5.41
C GLN A 81 -10.34 -23.81 4.75
N LEU A 82 -9.03 -23.95 4.49
CA LEU A 82 -8.45 -25.19 3.98
C LEU A 82 -8.61 -26.34 4.97
N ASP A 83 -8.40 -26.10 6.26
CA ASP A 83 -8.57 -27.10 7.33
C ASP A 83 -10.02 -27.63 7.40
N THR A 84 -10.99 -26.82 6.98
CA THR A 84 -12.42 -27.18 6.94
C THR A 84 -12.90 -27.62 5.56
N GLY A 85 -12.01 -27.69 4.56
CA GLY A 85 -12.33 -28.11 3.20
C GLY A 85 -13.15 -27.10 2.39
N MET A 86 -13.22 -25.84 2.80
CA MET A 86 -14.06 -24.78 2.19
C MET A 86 -13.24 -23.53 1.81
N PRO A 87 -12.26 -23.62 0.89
CA PRO A 87 -11.50 -22.45 0.45
C PRO A 87 -12.41 -21.46 -0.30
N MET A 88 -12.41 -20.20 0.14
CA MET A 88 -13.18 -19.14 -0.50
C MET A 88 -12.29 -18.35 -1.48
N PRO A 89 -12.68 -18.21 -2.76
CA PRO A 89 -11.88 -17.49 -3.76
C PRO A 89 -11.50 -16.06 -3.35
N PHE A 90 -12.41 -15.34 -2.67
CA PHE A 90 -12.15 -13.98 -2.22
C PHE A 90 -11.09 -13.91 -1.12
N THR A 91 -11.05 -14.88 -0.21
CA THR A 91 -10.02 -14.93 0.83
C THR A 91 -8.64 -15.16 0.22
N PHE A 92 -8.54 -16.07 -0.75
CA PHE A 92 -7.31 -16.25 -1.51
C PHE A 92 -6.90 -14.97 -2.23
N MET A 93 -7.81 -14.33 -2.97
CA MET A 93 -7.51 -13.07 -3.67
C MET A 93 -7.04 -11.96 -2.73
N GLN A 94 -7.68 -11.80 -1.57
CA GLN A 94 -7.28 -10.80 -0.57
C GLN A 94 -5.89 -11.02 0.02
N SER A 95 -5.37 -12.26 -0.03
CA SER A 95 -4.01 -12.55 0.42
C SER A 95 -2.92 -12.18 -0.60
N GLN A 96 -3.29 -11.86 -1.85
CA GLN A 96 -2.34 -11.67 -2.94
C GLN A 96 -1.80 -10.23 -3.00
N PRO A 97 -0.47 -10.01 -2.83
CA PRO A 97 0.11 -8.67 -2.96
C PRO A 97 -0.08 -8.04 -4.33
N ALA A 98 -0.08 -8.86 -5.40
CA ALA A 98 -0.32 -8.36 -6.76
C ALA A 98 -1.71 -7.72 -6.91
N LEU A 99 -2.74 -8.27 -6.24
CA LEU A 99 -4.09 -7.70 -6.28
C LEU A 99 -4.19 -6.42 -5.44
N MET A 100 -3.47 -6.35 -4.31
CA MET A 100 -3.32 -5.10 -3.56
C MET A 100 -2.67 -4.01 -4.44
N LEU A 101 -1.57 -4.31 -5.13
CA LEU A 101 -0.90 -3.35 -6.01
C LEU A 101 -1.80 -2.89 -7.16
N ALA A 102 -2.58 -3.80 -7.75
CA ALA A 102 -3.54 -3.46 -8.81
C ALA A 102 -4.63 -2.50 -8.30
N GLU A 103 -5.17 -2.74 -7.09
CA GLU A 103 -6.17 -1.86 -6.49
C GLU A 103 -5.61 -0.51 -6.08
N VAL A 104 -4.36 -0.45 -5.62
CA VAL A 104 -3.65 0.81 -5.36
C VAL A 104 -3.42 1.55 -6.67
N GLY A 105 -2.94 0.91 -7.74
CA GLY A 105 -2.79 1.56 -9.05
C GLY A 105 -4.12 2.14 -9.55
N ARG A 106 -5.19 1.35 -9.48
CA ARG A 106 -6.56 1.80 -9.83
C ARG A 106 -7.08 2.90 -8.89
N CYS A 107 -6.62 2.97 -7.64
CA CYS A 107 -6.94 4.03 -6.67
C CYS A 107 -6.25 5.35 -6.99
N LEU A 108 -5.09 5.30 -7.64
CA LEU A 108 -4.24 6.46 -7.95
C LEU A 108 -4.33 6.85 -9.44
N GLU A 109 -5.26 6.26 -10.18
CA GLU A 109 -5.41 6.40 -11.64
C GLU A 109 -4.09 6.16 -12.40
N TRP A 110 -3.34 5.16 -11.95
CA TRP A 110 -1.96 4.94 -12.37
C TRP A 110 -1.74 3.52 -12.89
N GLN A 111 -0.88 3.45 -13.91
CA GLN A 111 -0.36 2.22 -14.49
C GLN A 111 1.15 2.37 -14.65
N GLY A 112 1.92 1.40 -14.16
CA GLY A 112 3.37 1.39 -14.31
C GLY A 112 4.04 0.29 -13.51
N ASP A 113 5.31 0.50 -13.15
CA ASP A 113 6.12 -0.47 -12.42
C ASP A 113 5.81 -0.43 -10.92
N ALA A 114 5.15 -1.49 -10.43
CA ALA A 114 4.84 -1.71 -9.03
C ALA A 114 5.49 -2.99 -8.50
N SER A 115 5.96 -2.96 -7.25
CA SER A 115 6.42 -4.19 -6.58
C SER A 115 6.08 -4.22 -5.10
N PHE A 116 5.90 -5.43 -4.58
CA PHE A 116 5.71 -5.68 -3.16
C PHE A 116 6.92 -6.41 -2.57
N MET A 117 7.29 -6.07 -1.33
CA MET A 117 8.41 -6.69 -0.61
C MET A 117 8.02 -7.06 0.82
N LEU A 118 8.27 -8.30 1.21
CA LEU A 118 8.37 -8.65 2.63
C LEU A 118 9.75 -8.26 3.13
N CYS A 119 9.84 -7.25 3.99
CA CYS A 119 11.12 -6.69 4.40
C CYS A 119 11.12 -6.25 5.86
N ARG A 120 12.15 -6.68 6.61
CA ARG A 120 12.38 -6.28 8.00
C ARG A 120 13.41 -5.16 8.14
N ASP A 121 14.12 -4.83 7.06
CA ASP A 121 15.18 -3.82 7.03
C ASP A 121 14.68 -2.58 6.26
N PRO A 122 14.25 -1.52 6.97
CA PRO A 122 13.71 -0.32 6.33
C PRO A 122 14.77 0.44 5.52
N GLN A 123 16.05 0.35 5.88
CA GLN A 123 17.12 1.01 5.13
C GLN A 123 17.33 0.34 3.78
N ARG A 124 17.35 -1.00 3.76
CA ARG A 124 17.49 -1.77 2.53
C ARG A 124 16.28 -1.65 1.63
N LEU A 125 15.07 -1.57 2.20
CA LEU A 125 13.85 -1.28 1.45
C LEU A 125 13.97 0.03 0.66
N LEU A 126 14.37 1.11 1.34
CA LEU A 126 14.51 2.42 0.68
C LEU A 126 15.61 2.40 -0.39
N ALA A 127 16.75 1.75 -0.10
CA ALA A 127 17.86 1.65 -1.04
C ALA A 127 17.43 0.92 -2.33
N LEU A 128 16.78 -0.24 -2.22
CA LEU A 128 16.31 -1.01 -3.37
C LEU A 128 15.19 -0.29 -4.14
N SER A 129 14.29 0.39 -3.43
CA SER A 129 13.16 1.09 -4.04
C SER A 129 13.60 2.26 -4.94
N LYS A 130 14.73 2.90 -4.62
CA LYS A 130 15.31 4.00 -5.42
C LYS A 130 16.00 3.52 -6.70
N LEU A 131 16.38 2.24 -6.80
CA LEU A 131 17.08 1.73 -7.97
C LEU A 131 16.15 1.74 -9.19
N GLY A 132 16.60 2.37 -10.27
CA GLY A 132 15.88 2.45 -11.54
C GLY A 132 14.66 3.38 -11.56
N ALA A 133 14.39 4.14 -10.49
CA ALA A 133 13.35 5.15 -10.51
C ALA A 133 13.72 6.30 -11.48
N SER A 134 12.76 6.73 -12.30
CA SER A 134 12.94 7.79 -13.28
C SER A 134 12.70 9.19 -12.67
N SER A 135 12.57 10.20 -13.53
CA SER A 135 12.15 11.55 -13.18
C SER A 135 10.83 11.63 -12.42
N GLY A 136 9.88 10.73 -12.69
CA GLY A 136 8.60 10.63 -11.98
C GLY A 136 8.75 10.28 -10.50
N GLY A 137 9.91 9.75 -10.11
CA GLY A 137 10.23 9.44 -8.72
C GLY A 137 9.58 8.16 -8.22
N LEU A 138 9.28 8.14 -6.92
CA LEU A 138 8.90 6.94 -6.19
C LEU A 138 7.78 7.25 -5.20
N LEU A 139 6.75 6.39 -5.17
CA LEU A 139 5.80 6.29 -4.08
C LEU A 139 6.12 5.02 -3.29
N LEU A 140 6.64 5.18 -2.08
CA LEU A 140 7.06 4.10 -1.19
C LEU A 140 6.09 4.00 -0.01
N GLY A 141 5.53 2.82 0.24
CA GLY A 141 4.60 2.57 1.33
C GLY A 141 5.02 1.41 2.24
N THR A 142 4.69 1.51 3.53
CA THR A 142 4.68 0.38 4.47
C THR A 142 3.28 0.21 5.05
N VAL A 143 2.76 -1.02 5.04
CA VAL A 143 1.37 -1.30 5.43
C VAL A 143 1.32 -2.54 6.32
N GLU A 144 0.73 -2.38 7.51
CA GLU A 144 0.58 -3.44 8.51
C GLU A 144 -0.86 -3.55 9.00
N GLU A 145 -1.37 -4.77 9.05
CA GLU A 145 -2.59 -5.13 9.78
C GLU A 145 -2.33 -5.17 11.30
N ALA A 146 -3.40 -5.19 12.09
CA ALA A 146 -3.30 -5.31 13.54
C ALA A 146 -2.71 -6.69 13.92
N HIS A 147 -1.77 -6.73 14.86
CA HIS A 147 -1.22 -8.00 15.33
C HIS A 147 -0.54 -7.88 16.68
N GLY A 148 -0.78 -8.84 17.59
CA GLY A 148 -0.05 -8.92 18.86
C GLY A 148 -0.20 -7.69 19.76
N GLY A 149 -1.35 -7.00 19.70
CA GLY A 149 -1.60 -5.75 20.41
C GLY A 149 -1.17 -4.49 19.66
N GLU A 150 -0.50 -4.61 18.51
CA GLU A 150 -0.17 -3.48 17.64
C GLU A 150 -1.39 -3.03 16.84
N SER A 151 -1.60 -1.71 16.79
CA SER A 151 -2.60 -1.10 15.92
C SER A 151 -2.22 -1.21 14.44
N PRO A 152 -3.20 -1.24 13.52
CA PRO A 152 -2.92 -1.20 12.09
C PRO A 152 -2.16 0.09 11.72
N ARG A 153 -1.39 0.04 10.63
CA ARG A 153 -0.49 1.10 10.21
C ARG A 153 -0.48 1.23 8.70
N THR A 154 -0.48 2.47 8.21
CA THR A 154 -0.16 2.77 6.81
C THR A 154 0.72 4.02 6.78
N GLU A 155 1.89 3.91 6.19
CA GLU A 155 2.88 5.00 6.13
C GLU A 155 3.50 5.09 4.75
N TRP A 156 3.57 6.29 4.19
CA TRP A 156 3.90 6.51 2.79
C TRP A 156 4.79 7.73 2.59
N TRP A 157 5.71 7.63 1.64
CA TRP A 157 6.57 8.71 1.20
C TRP A 157 6.47 8.89 -0.31
N ARG A 158 6.24 10.13 -0.73
CA ARG A 158 6.43 10.59 -2.10
C ARG A 158 7.83 11.15 -2.23
N LEU A 159 8.70 10.44 -2.95
CA LEU A 159 10.10 10.79 -3.14
C LEU A 159 10.34 11.24 -4.58
N MET A 160 11.04 12.35 -4.74
CA MET A 160 11.44 12.92 -6.03
C MET A 160 12.96 12.99 -6.13
N PRO A 161 13.53 12.80 -7.34
CA PRO A 161 14.88 13.26 -7.62
C PRO A 161 15.00 14.76 -7.27
N ALA A 162 16.09 15.15 -6.61
CA ALA A 162 16.41 16.53 -6.28
C ALA A 162 17.09 17.25 -7.44
#